data_AF-A0A937P356-F1
#
_entry.id   AF-A0A937P356-F1
#
_cell.length_a   1.000
_cell.length_b   1.000
_cell.length_c   1.000
_cell.angle_alpha   90.00
_cell.angle_beta   90.00
_cell.angle_gamma   90.00
#
_symmetry.space_group_name_H-M   'P 1'
#
loop_
_entity.id
_entity.type
_entity.pdbx_description
1 polymer ?
#
loop_
_entity_poly.entity_id
_entity_poly.type
_entity_poly.pdbx_seq_one_letter_code
_entity_poly.pdbx_strand_id
1 'polypeptide(L)'
;MINSYKQQIEYVWSKGIEQTSQIEQLWESCLINDLKDIIKGWKSVEPLITSTWHQNYPYNALCPPDPLGPGGYTCGWCGSAASTQLMHYYKFPVHGIGSNGYNCPNYGYLFADFENTTYEWDAMPNNVEQLNIPVATLIFHFGVAAEVEFGPYGTLGYLVNIRDAFKDYFNYSDSIVLRVQANYTLEEWQNMLMNQLDKKKPVLYYGMGGGGHVWLIDGYLGPNYYHCNWNWSGAYDGYYYLGDFSPGTFNFNENNGAFFNTIPNPENYPYFCNGIDTVTFINGQFDDGSGPIDNYADGHNCYWLLAPDYPSGVDYITILFEKFDTELNNDVLTIFNGPDNTFPVLGSFSGNEIPGQLASSNDTILLHFYSDNNGITGEGWLISYEIQEMIHCSGLQTITTAGGSISDGSGSYHYNNNTNCMWKIEPVGASYITLTFTEFETEDGYDFVKVYDVSNGTLLLGTYSGSGLPPSITADGEMQIVFTSNGSITSEGWSANYISDGITNIEEQNINYSINISPNPAGDFFQITGYLLEVKKVVISIFDITGNEIFIQNIEPEEGKLTKDIDIRNLEIGLYFLQVNYNQTSIIEKLIKL
;
A
#
# COMPACT_ATOMS: atom_id res chain seq x y z
N MET A 1 9.64 -6.71 28.91
CA MET A 1 8.86 -6.22 30.06
C MET A 1 9.09 -7.06 31.33
N ILE A 2 8.73 -8.35 31.39
CA ILE A 2 8.90 -9.21 32.59
C ILE A 2 10.36 -9.28 33.10
N ASN A 3 11.34 -9.40 32.20
CA ASN A 3 12.75 -9.45 32.58
C ASN A 3 13.26 -8.12 33.20
N SER A 4 12.66 -6.99 32.87
CA SER A 4 13.01 -5.68 33.43
C SER A 4 12.48 -5.56 34.86
N TYR A 5 11.21 -5.91 35.09
CA TYR A 5 10.63 -5.95 36.43
C TYR A 5 11.39 -6.91 37.36
N LYS A 6 11.84 -8.05 36.83
CA LYS A 6 12.68 -8.98 37.59
C LYS A 6 13.98 -8.32 38.07
N GLN A 7 14.67 -7.59 37.19
CA GLN A 7 15.91 -6.89 37.54
C GLN A 7 15.68 -5.74 38.54
N GLN A 8 14.57 -5.02 38.42
CA GLN A 8 14.19 -3.96 39.37
C GLN A 8 13.85 -4.53 40.75
N ILE A 9 13.14 -5.66 40.81
CA ILE A 9 12.85 -6.36 42.08
C ILE A 9 14.14 -6.89 42.72
N GLU A 10 15.03 -7.50 41.92
CA GLU A 10 16.35 -7.93 42.38
C GLU A 10 17.19 -6.76 42.88
N TYR A 11 17.11 -5.59 42.23
CA TYR A 11 17.79 -4.37 42.66
C TYR A 11 17.27 -3.88 44.02
N VAL A 12 15.95 -3.71 44.17
CA VAL A 12 15.30 -3.30 45.42
C VAL A 12 15.69 -4.24 46.57
N TRP A 13 15.66 -5.55 46.32
CA TRP A 13 16.08 -6.56 47.29
C TRP A 13 17.56 -6.43 47.63
N SER A 14 18.44 -6.36 46.63
CA SER A 14 19.89 -6.29 46.84
C SER A 14 20.34 -5.05 47.61
N LYS A 15 19.55 -3.98 47.55
CA LYS A 15 19.82 -2.70 48.22
C LYS A 15 19.08 -2.55 49.55
N GLY A 16 18.21 -3.49 49.92
CA GLY A 16 17.44 -3.44 51.16
C GLY A 16 16.56 -2.19 51.26
N ILE A 17 16.01 -1.75 50.12
CA ILE A 17 15.16 -0.55 50.08
C ILE A 17 13.83 -0.90 50.75
N GLU A 18 13.51 -0.21 51.85
CA GLU A 18 12.24 -0.39 52.54
C GLU A 18 11.09 0.19 51.72
N GLN A 19 9.97 -0.53 51.73
CA GLN A 19 8.74 -0.06 51.09
C GLN A 19 8.20 1.18 51.81
N THR A 20 7.60 2.10 51.05
CA THR A 20 6.85 3.21 51.64
C THR A 20 5.54 2.69 52.24
N SER A 21 4.95 3.42 53.19
CA SER A 21 3.64 3.10 53.76
C SER A 21 2.54 3.00 52.70
N GLN A 22 2.66 3.74 51.60
CA GLN A 22 1.76 3.68 50.46
C GLN A 22 1.93 2.38 49.67
N ILE A 23 3.18 1.93 49.44
CA ILE A 23 3.47 0.64 48.79
C ILE A 23 3.03 -0.52 49.68
N GLU A 24 3.24 -0.42 50.99
CA GLU A 24 2.77 -1.40 51.97
C GLU A 24 1.25 -1.56 51.94
N GLN A 25 0.50 -0.46 51.95
CA GLN A 25 -0.96 -0.49 51.83
C GLN A 25 -1.43 -1.05 50.48
N LEU A 26 -0.72 -0.73 49.39
CA LEU A 26 -1.02 -1.30 48.08
C LEU A 26 -0.78 -2.81 48.07
N TRP A 27 0.34 -3.29 48.62
CA TRP A 27 0.62 -4.73 48.77
C TRP A 27 -0.43 -5.43 49.63
N GLU A 28 -0.78 -4.87 50.79
CA GLU A 28 -1.84 -5.40 51.64
C GLU A 28 -3.18 -5.45 50.90
N SER A 29 -3.51 -4.43 50.11
CA SER A 29 -4.73 -4.42 49.31
C SER A 29 -4.71 -5.48 48.20
N CYS A 30 -3.58 -5.67 47.50
CA CYS A 30 -3.38 -6.70 46.46
C CYS A 30 -3.41 -8.14 47.02
N LEU A 31 -3.11 -8.31 48.32
CA LEU A 31 -3.20 -9.60 49.00
C LEU A 31 -4.65 -9.96 49.39
N ILE A 32 -5.53 -8.96 49.50
CA ILE A 32 -6.91 -9.12 49.99
C ILE A 32 -7.93 -9.07 48.83
N ASN A 33 -7.71 -8.21 47.84
CA ASN A 33 -8.58 -8.02 46.69
C ASN A 33 -7.88 -8.42 45.39
N ASP A 34 -8.65 -8.83 44.38
CA ASP A 34 -8.11 -8.99 43.02
C ASP A 34 -7.60 -7.62 42.53
N LEU A 35 -6.43 -7.57 41.88
CA LEU A 35 -5.78 -6.31 41.47
C LEU A 35 -6.69 -5.44 40.60
N LYS A 36 -7.58 -6.11 39.84
CA LYS A 36 -8.64 -5.50 39.03
C LYS A 36 -9.68 -4.73 39.86
N ASP A 37 -10.01 -5.20 41.05
CA ASP A 37 -11.01 -4.56 41.93
C ASP A 37 -10.46 -3.33 42.66
N ILE A 38 -9.15 -3.27 42.90
CA ILE A 38 -8.45 -2.12 43.49
C ILE A 38 -8.37 -0.97 42.48
N ILE A 39 -8.06 -1.31 41.22
CA ILE A 39 -7.97 -0.38 40.09
C ILE A 39 -9.35 0.20 39.73
N LYS A 40 -10.43 -0.59 39.87
CA LYS A 40 -11.80 -0.19 39.52
C LYS A 40 -12.35 1.03 40.29
N GLY A 41 -11.72 1.39 41.41
CA GLY A 41 -12.09 2.55 42.24
C GLY A 41 -11.26 3.80 41.98
N TRP A 42 -10.22 3.72 41.14
CA TRP A 42 -9.37 4.87 40.85
C TRP A 42 -10.02 5.72 39.77
N LYS A 43 -9.92 7.03 39.93
CA LYS A 43 -10.16 7.93 38.81
C LYS A 43 -9.10 7.63 37.74
N SER A 44 -9.51 7.52 36.49
CA SER A 44 -8.61 7.26 35.36
C SER A 44 -9.13 7.93 34.10
N VAL A 45 -8.21 8.15 33.18
CA VAL A 45 -8.47 8.50 31.78
C VAL A 45 -7.65 7.52 30.96
N GLU A 46 -8.33 6.76 30.10
CA GLU A 46 -7.66 5.85 29.15
C GLU A 46 -6.84 6.67 28.14
N PRO A 47 -5.83 6.07 27.47
CA PRO A 47 -5.01 6.76 26.50
C PRO A 47 -5.86 7.46 25.44
N LEU A 48 -5.70 8.78 25.33
CA LEU A 48 -6.46 9.63 24.43
C LEU A 48 -5.90 9.60 23.00
N ILE A 49 -4.59 9.40 22.84
CA ILE A 49 -3.94 9.44 21.53
C ILE A 49 -3.87 8.03 20.97
N THR A 50 -4.48 7.85 19.79
CA THR A 50 -4.52 6.58 19.07
C THR A 50 -3.33 6.42 18.13
N SER A 51 -2.72 7.52 17.68
CA SER A 51 -1.53 7.50 16.83
C SER A 51 -0.32 6.95 17.58
N THR A 52 0.52 6.21 16.87
CA THR A 52 1.78 5.63 17.34
C THR A 52 2.90 6.02 16.39
N TRP A 53 3.07 7.31 16.14
CA TRP A 53 4.05 7.78 15.15
C TRP A 53 5.49 7.69 15.65
N HIS A 54 6.44 7.85 14.72
CA HIS A 54 7.87 7.90 15.01
C HIS A 54 8.50 9.19 14.47
N GLN A 55 9.70 9.51 14.93
CA GLN A 55 10.57 10.55 14.36
C GLN A 55 11.48 10.09 13.20
N ASN A 56 11.46 8.82 12.80
CA ASN A 56 12.39 8.23 11.82
C ASN A 56 11.62 7.79 10.58
N TYR A 57 12.28 7.18 9.58
CA TYR A 57 11.62 6.74 8.37
C TYR A 57 10.45 5.78 8.70
N PRO A 58 9.28 5.92 8.05
CA PRO A 58 8.95 6.82 6.92
C PRO A 58 8.55 8.26 7.29
N TYR A 59 8.39 8.57 8.57
CA TYR A 59 7.89 9.84 9.08
C TYR A 59 8.80 11.06 8.79
N ASN A 60 10.11 10.83 8.64
CA ASN A 60 11.10 11.87 8.36
C ASN A 60 11.45 12.00 6.86
N ALA A 61 10.69 11.38 5.96
CA ALA A 61 11.08 11.27 4.54
C ALA A 61 11.21 12.61 3.80
N LEU A 62 10.63 13.70 4.34
CA LEU A 62 10.79 15.07 3.82
C LEU A 62 11.79 15.91 4.60
N CYS A 63 12.41 15.37 5.65
CA CYS A 63 13.53 16.01 6.31
C CYS A 63 14.77 16.02 5.39
N PRO A 64 15.79 16.87 5.64
CA PRO A 64 16.98 16.93 4.80
C PRO A 64 17.63 15.55 4.57
N PRO A 65 18.04 15.22 3.34
CA PRO A 65 18.66 13.93 3.02
C PRO A 65 20.05 13.82 3.66
N ASP A 66 20.32 12.67 4.29
CA ASP A 66 21.60 12.33 4.88
C ASP A 66 21.79 10.80 4.90
N PRO A 67 22.80 10.24 4.18
CA PRO A 67 23.04 8.79 4.13
C PRO A 67 23.32 8.12 5.49
N LEU A 68 23.72 8.89 6.51
CA LEU A 68 23.97 8.39 7.86
C LEU A 68 22.72 8.40 8.73
N GLY A 69 21.67 9.09 8.29
CA GLY A 69 20.42 9.21 9.01
C GLY A 69 19.45 8.05 8.72
N PRO A 70 18.42 7.87 9.57
CA PRO A 70 17.45 6.80 9.42
C PRO A 70 16.67 6.93 8.10
N GLY A 71 16.74 5.89 7.27
CA GLY A 71 16.10 5.86 5.95
C GLY A 71 16.75 6.78 4.91
N GLY A 72 17.98 7.27 5.16
CA GLY A 72 18.67 8.19 4.26
C GLY A 72 18.30 9.66 4.46
N TYR A 73 17.65 10.01 5.58
CA TYR A 73 17.26 11.36 5.95
C TYR A 73 17.65 11.67 7.39
N THR A 74 17.83 12.95 7.71
CA THR A 74 17.97 13.43 9.09
C THR A 74 16.77 13.03 9.96
N CYS A 75 16.98 12.89 11.28
CA CYS A 75 15.93 12.50 12.21
C CYS A 75 14.87 13.63 12.35
N GLY A 76 13.58 13.28 12.38
CA GLY A 76 12.45 14.21 12.46
C GLY A 76 12.29 14.99 13.76
N TRP A 77 13.14 14.74 14.78
CA TRP A 77 13.07 15.29 16.16
C TRP A 77 11.88 14.81 17.00
N CYS A 78 12.16 14.47 18.26
CA CYS A 78 11.13 14.01 19.20
C CYS A 78 10.11 15.10 19.52
N GLY A 79 10.53 16.36 19.57
CA GLY A 79 9.64 17.50 19.76
C GLY A 79 8.65 17.66 18.60
N SER A 80 9.08 17.45 17.35
CA SER A 80 8.17 17.44 16.20
C SER A 80 7.24 16.25 16.28
N ALA A 81 7.76 15.03 16.43
CA ALA A 81 6.93 13.82 16.45
C ALA A 81 5.87 13.83 17.56
N ALA A 82 6.22 14.30 18.77
CA ALA A 82 5.24 14.48 19.85
C ALA A 82 4.21 15.56 19.51
N SER A 83 4.66 16.71 19.01
CA SER A 83 3.79 17.85 18.73
C SER A 83 2.82 17.56 17.59
N THR A 84 3.27 16.87 16.54
CA THR A 84 2.44 16.54 15.38
C THR A 84 1.44 15.42 15.67
N GLN A 85 1.75 14.48 16.56
CA GLN A 85 0.75 13.54 17.09
C GLN A 85 -0.34 14.28 17.91
N LEU A 86 0.05 15.29 18.69
CA LEU A 86 -0.93 16.14 19.37
C LEU A 86 -1.78 16.94 18.37
N MET A 87 -1.19 17.42 17.27
CA MET A 87 -1.94 18.10 16.22
C MET A 87 -2.90 17.16 15.49
N HIS A 88 -2.45 15.93 15.21
CA HIS A 88 -3.28 14.87 14.62
C HIS A 88 -4.46 14.49 15.51
N TYR A 89 -4.26 14.40 16.84
CA TYR A 89 -5.35 14.21 17.80
C TYR A 89 -6.46 15.28 17.68
N TYR A 90 -6.07 16.54 17.45
CA TYR A 90 -7.03 17.63 17.24
C TYR A 90 -7.44 17.83 15.77
N LYS A 91 -6.78 17.17 14.82
CA LYS A 91 -6.90 17.42 13.37
C LYS A 91 -6.92 18.91 13.02
N PHE A 92 -5.93 19.64 13.56
CA PHE A 92 -5.88 21.10 13.48
C PHE A 92 -4.45 21.62 13.28
N PRO A 93 -4.25 22.67 12.46
CA PRO A 93 -5.24 23.41 11.67
C PRO A 93 -5.42 22.85 10.23
N VAL A 94 -6.45 23.30 9.48
CA VAL A 94 -6.56 23.00 8.03
C VAL A 94 -5.42 23.67 7.26
N HIS A 95 -5.12 24.93 7.60
CA HIS A 95 -3.98 25.70 7.10
C HIS A 95 -3.21 26.31 8.25
N GLY A 96 -1.89 26.42 8.12
CA GLY A 96 -1.09 27.19 9.06
C GLY A 96 -1.16 28.69 8.81
N ILE A 97 -0.28 29.44 9.47
CA ILE A 97 -0.20 30.90 9.39
C ILE A 97 1.18 31.28 8.84
N GLY A 98 1.21 32.08 7.78
CA GLY A 98 2.44 32.58 7.16
C GLY A 98 3.41 31.48 6.72
N SER A 99 4.70 31.79 6.80
CA SER A 99 5.79 30.91 6.39
C SER A 99 7.01 31.16 7.27
N ASN A 100 7.91 30.18 7.40
CA ASN A 100 9.20 30.37 8.08
C ASN A 100 10.35 29.77 7.26
N GLY A 101 11.55 30.31 7.44
CA GLY A 101 12.77 29.71 6.92
C GLY A 101 14.02 30.20 7.63
N TYR A 102 14.99 29.31 7.78
CA TYR A 102 16.23 29.56 8.51
C TYR A 102 17.37 28.74 7.92
N ASN A 103 18.61 29.10 8.25
CA ASN A 103 19.78 28.34 7.84
C ASN A 103 20.06 27.24 8.85
N CYS A 104 19.72 26.00 8.52
CA CYS A 104 20.05 24.83 9.31
C CYS A 104 21.55 24.51 9.19
N PRO A 105 22.26 24.30 10.31
CA PRO A 105 23.64 23.84 10.28
C PRO A 105 23.80 22.59 9.41
N ASN A 106 24.82 22.56 8.55
CA ASN A 106 25.15 21.45 7.63
C ASN A 106 24.13 21.14 6.50
N TYR A 107 22.89 21.62 6.57
CA TYR A 107 21.84 21.32 5.60
C TYR A 107 21.34 22.54 4.80
N GLY A 108 21.86 23.73 5.09
CA GLY A 108 21.58 24.95 4.32
C GLY A 108 20.24 25.59 4.68
N TYR A 109 19.69 26.38 3.76
CA TYR A 109 18.43 27.09 3.99
C TYR A 109 17.23 26.15 3.88
N LEU A 110 16.44 26.05 4.94
CA LEU A 110 15.19 25.30 5.00
C LEU A 110 14.02 26.28 5.05
N PHE A 111 12.88 25.90 4.46
CA PHE A 111 11.71 26.76 4.33
C PHE A 111 10.42 25.93 4.32
N ALA A 112 9.37 26.45 4.93
CA ALA A 112 8.02 25.92 4.89
C ALA A 112 7.00 27.06 4.80
N ASP A 113 6.03 26.92 3.89
CA ASP A 113 4.91 27.85 3.73
C ASP A 113 3.66 27.22 4.35
N PHE A 114 3.32 27.65 5.56
CA PHE A 114 2.24 27.06 6.34
C PHE A 114 0.86 27.57 5.87
N GLU A 115 0.79 28.83 5.43
CA GLU A 115 -0.43 29.48 4.94
C GLU A 115 -0.98 28.82 3.68
N ASN A 116 -0.10 28.46 2.75
CA ASN A 116 -0.49 27.82 1.49
C ASN A 116 -0.47 26.29 1.54
N THR A 117 -0.26 25.69 2.71
CA THR A 117 -0.31 24.23 2.89
C THR A 117 -1.64 23.83 3.50
N THR A 118 -2.36 22.93 2.84
CA THR A 118 -3.50 22.21 3.44
C THR A 118 -2.96 20.98 4.16
N TYR A 119 -3.26 20.83 5.45
CA TYR A 119 -2.94 19.62 6.20
C TYR A 119 -4.07 18.60 6.03
N GLU A 120 -3.79 17.56 5.26
CA GLU A 120 -4.73 16.48 4.92
C GLU A 120 -4.89 15.51 6.10
N TRP A 121 -5.57 15.93 7.16
CA TRP A 121 -5.72 15.15 8.40
C TRP A 121 -6.34 13.77 8.16
N ASP A 122 -7.30 13.71 7.24
CA ASP A 122 -8.01 12.48 6.91
C ASP A 122 -7.13 11.45 6.21
N ALA A 123 -5.97 11.88 5.69
CA ALA A 123 -4.96 11.05 5.07
C ALA A 123 -3.89 10.52 6.04
N MET A 124 -4.00 10.84 7.33
CA MET A 124 -2.99 10.54 8.33
C MET A 124 -3.44 9.36 9.22
N PRO A 125 -2.93 8.14 9.01
CA PRO A 125 -3.32 6.97 9.80
C PRO A 125 -2.66 6.96 11.19
N ASN A 126 -3.17 6.12 12.11
CA ASN A 126 -2.58 5.91 13.44
C ASN A 126 -1.12 5.46 13.39
N ASN A 127 -0.74 4.69 12.38
CA ASN A 127 0.61 4.20 12.20
C ASN A 127 0.94 4.23 10.71
N VAL A 128 2.22 4.40 10.41
CA VAL A 128 2.72 4.54 9.05
C VAL A 128 3.82 3.51 8.83
N GLU A 129 3.58 2.55 7.93
CA GLU A 129 4.57 1.53 7.53
C GLU A 129 5.36 1.91 6.26
N GLN A 130 4.74 2.68 5.37
CA GLN A 130 5.31 3.15 4.10
C GLN A 130 5.25 4.69 4.01
N LEU A 131 5.83 5.29 2.96
CA LEU A 131 5.83 6.75 2.82
C LEU A 131 4.40 7.32 2.82
N ASN A 132 4.07 8.12 3.85
CA ASN A 132 2.87 8.93 3.90
C ASN A 132 3.28 10.42 3.84
N ILE A 133 3.05 11.04 2.69
CA ILE A 133 3.46 12.43 2.42
C ILE A 133 2.80 13.42 3.38
N PRO A 134 1.48 13.35 3.67
CA PRO A 134 0.85 14.21 4.67
C PRO A 134 1.54 14.19 6.04
N VAL A 135 1.82 13.01 6.60
CA VAL A 135 2.51 12.88 7.90
C VAL A 135 3.94 13.42 7.84
N ALA A 136 4.70 13.08 6.78
CA ALA A 136 6.08 13.56 6.62
C ALA A 136 6.16 15.09 6.43
N THR A 137 5.17 15.67 5.74
CA THR A 137 5.04 17.12 5.55
C THR A 137 4.81 17.79 6.89
N LEU A 138 3.89 17.27 7.69
CA LEU A 138 3.57 17.82 9.01
C LEU A 138 4.79 17.81 9.95
N ILE A 139 5.54 16.71 9.99
CA ILE A 139 6.78 16.60 10.80
C ILE A 139 7.86 17.58 10.34
N PHE A 140 8.10 17.66 9.03
CA PHE A 140 9.07 18.60 8.49
C PHE A 140 8.66 20.06 8.75
N HIS A 141 7.39 20.41 8.53
CA HIS A 141 6.86 21.76 8.74
C HIS A 141 6.98 22.16 10.21
N PHE A 142 6.63 21.28 11.15
CA PHE A 142 6.80 21.58 12.57
C PHE A 142 8.27 21.79 12.94
N GLY A 143 9.18 20.98 12.38
CA GLY A 143 10.62 21.17 12.55
C GLY A 143 11.12 22.52 12.04
N VAL A 144 10.64 22.98 10.88
CA VAL A 144 11.00 24.30 10.33
C VAL A 144 10.39 25.43 11.17
N ALA A 145 9.14 25.28 11.61
CA ALA A 145 8.46 26.23 12.49
C ALA A 145 9.21 26.41 13.82
N ALA A 146 9.76 25.33 14.38
CA ALA A 146 10.53 25.34 15.62
C ALA A 146 12.04 25.61 15.43
N GLU A 147 12.49 25.86 14.20
CA GLU A 147 13.91 26.11 13.84
C GLU A 147 14.88 25.05 14.39
N VAL A 148 14.55 23.77 14.21
CA VAL A 148 15.33 22.66 14.75
C VAL A 148 16.66 22.46 14.03
N GLU A 149 17.74 22.17 14.74
CA GLU A 149 19.02 21.80 14.10
C GLU A 149 18.98 20.32 13.68
N PHE A 150 18.53 20.04 12.46
CA PHE A 150 18.45 18.69 11.90
C PHE A 150 19.80 17.98 11.93
N GLY A 151 19.79 16.67 12.19
CA GLY A 151 20.99 15.84 12.19
C GLY A 151 20.71 14.34 11.99
N PRO A 152 21.72 13.55 11.59
CA PRO A 152 21.54 12.14 11.26
C PRO A 152 21.49 11.25 12.50
N TYR A 153 22.07 11.69 13.61
CA TYR A 153 22.13 10.94 14.89
C TYR A 153 21.18 11.50 15.96
N GLY A 154 20.37 12.48 15.59
CA GLY A 154 19.53 13.24 16.50
C GLY A 154 19.44 14.69 16.03
N THR A 155 18.28 15.28 16.27
CA THR A 155 17.97 16.67 15.93
C THR A 155 17.84 17.45 17.22
N LEU A 156 18.44 18.65 17.28
CA LEU A 156 18.38 19.49 18.48
C LEU A 156 17.30 20.55 18.29
N GLY A 157 16.50 20.78 19.33
CA GLY A 157 15.48 21.82 19.32
C GLY A 157 15.29 22.41 20.70
N TYR A 158 14.70 23.61 20.73
CA TYR A 158 14.49 24.37 21.96
C TYR A 158 13.02 24.30 22.38
N LEU A 159 12.76 24.00 23.66
CA LEU A 159 11.39 23.85 24.18
C LEU A 159 10.54 25.10 23.97
N VAL A 160 11.13 26.29 24.04
CA VAL A 160 10.43 27.56 23.80
C VAL A 160 9.94 27.68 22.35
N ASN A 161 10.71 27.15 21.40
CA ASN A 161 10.34 27.18 19.98
C ASN A 161 9.17 26.22 19.68
N ILE A 162 8.96 25.15 20.47
CA ILE A 162 7.74 24.32 20.34
C ILE A 162 6.51 25.18 20.64
N ARG A 163 6.52 25.89 21.77
CA ARG A 163 5.42 26.78 22.17
C ARG A 163 5.17 27.83 21.09
N ASP A 164 6.23 28.48 20.62
CA ASP A 164 6.13 29.57 19.66
C ASP A 164 5.66 29.05 18.30
N ALA A 165 6.12 27.87 17.87
CA ALA A 165 5.64 27.23 16.64
C ALA A 165 4.13 26.99 16.64
N PHE A 166 3.61 26.40 17.71
CA PHE A 166 2.17 26.18 17.89
C PHE A 166 1.37 27.48 17.74
N LYS A 167 1.84 28.55 18.37
CA LYS A 167 1.14 29.84 18.39
C LYS A 167 1.25 30.59 17.07
N ASP A 168 2.47 30.74 16.57
CA ASP A 168 2.80 31.66 15.50
C ASP A 168 2.48 31.09 14.12
N TYR A 169 2.55 29.77 13.95
CA TYR A 169 2.41 29.11 12.64
C TYR A 169 1.26 28.11 12.56
N PHE A 170 0.74 27.61 13.69
CA PHE A 170 -0.32 26.58 13.70
C PHE A 170 -1.64 27.02 14.36
N ASN A 171 -1.79 28.30 14.71
CA ASN A 171 -3.02 28.88 15.27
C ASN A 171 -3.50 28.19 16.57
N TYR A 172 -2.60 27.75 17.43
CA TYR A 172 -2.95 27.25 18.76
C TYR A 172 -3.11 28.38 19.76
N SER A 173 -3.77 28.09 20.88
CA SER A 173 -4.09 29.06 21.92
C SER A 173 -2.87 29.82 22.45
N ASP A 174 -3.00 31.14 22.60
CA ASP A 174 -2.01 31.99 23.28
C ASP A 174 -1.76 31.60 24.75
N SER A 175 -2.65 30.79 25.34
CA SER A 175 -2.62 30.35 26.73
C SER A 175 -1.62 29.21 27.02
N ILE A 176 -0.90 28.72 25.99
CA ILE A 176 0.14 27.70 26.16
C ILE A 176 1.19 28.18 27.15
N VAL A 177 1.47 27.36 28.16
CA VAL A 177 2.46 27.67 29.19
C VAL A 177 3.38 26.49 29.47
N LEU A 178 4.68 26.75 29.35
CA LEU A 178 5.74 25.81 29.76
C LEU A 178 5.94 25.89 31.27
N ARG A 179 5.89 24.75 31.96
CA ARG A 179 6.10 24.68 33.41
C ARG A 179 7.10 23.59 33.74
N VAL A 180 8.00 23.91 34.67
CA VAL A 180 9.01 22.99 35.21
C VAL A 180 8.47 22.34 36.48
N GLN A 181 8.50 21.01 36.56
CA GLN A 181 7.95 20.24 37.67
C GLN A 181 8.55 20.64 39.03
N ALA A 182 9.85 20.93 39.07
CA ALA A 182 10.59 21.29 40.29
C ALA A 182 10.06 22.55 41.01
N ASN A 183 9.22 23.36 40.35
CA ASN A 183 8.61 24.56 40.93
C ASN A 183 7.29 24.27 41.67
N TYR A 184 6.83 23.01 41.71
CA TYR A 184 5.55 22.61 42.27
C TYR A 184 5.74 21.47 43.27
N THR A 185 4.79 21.34 44.21
CA THR A 185 4.66 20.12 45.00
C THR A 185 4.17 18.97 44.13
N LEU A 186 4.39 17.73 44.57
CA LEU A 186 3.92 16.54 43.86
C LEU A 186 2.40 16.60 43.62
N GLU A 187 1.63 16.95 44.65
CA GLU A 187 0.17 17.03 44.58
C GLU A 187 -0.30 18.11 43.59
N GLU A 188 0.32 19.30 43.61
CA GLU A 188 0.00 20.36 42.64
C GLU A 188 0.28 19.90 41.21
N TRP A 189 1.42 19.25 40.98
CA TRP A 189 1.80 18.76 39.66
C TRP A 189 0.85 17.67 39.15
N GLN A 190 0.51 16.71 40.00
CA GLN A 190 -0.46 15.66 39.70
C GLN A 190 -1.84 16.24 39.36
N ASN A 191 -2.31 17.17 40.19
CA ASN A 191 -3.60 17.84 39.96
C ASN A 191 -3.62 18.61 38.63
N MET A 192 -2.51 19.26 38.27
CA MET A 192 -2.39 19.97 37.00
C MET A 192 -2.45 19.01 35.79
N LEU A 193 -1.74 17.89 35.82
CA LEU A 193 -1.77 16.89 34.75
C LEU A 193 -3.15 16.24 34.63
N MET A 194 -3.71 15.75 35.74
CA MET A 194 -5.03 15.13 35.76
C MET A 194 -6.12 16.10 35.27
N ASN A 195 -6.07 17.38 35.64
CA ASN A 195 -7.05 18.36 35.18
C ASN A 195 -7.06 18.56 33.65
N GLN A 196 -5.90 18.45 33.00
CA GLN A 196 -5.82 18.49 31.53
C GLN A 196 -6.46 17.23 30.94
N LEU A 197 -6.05 16.06 31.42
CA LEU A 197 -6.51 14.76 30.92
C LEU A 197 -8.01 14.53 31.15
N ASP A 198 -8.54 14.95 32.30
CA ASP A 198 -9.98 14.97 32.60
C ASP A 198 -10.81 15.76 31.59
N LYS A 199 -10.17 16.73 30.93
CA LYS A 199 -10.77 17.59 29.91
C LYS A 199 -10.40 17.16 28.50
N LYS A 200 -9.87 15.94 28.34
CA LYS A 200 -9.42 15.38 27.06
C LYS A 200 -8.35 16.23 26.39
N LYS A 201 -7.39 16.73 27.18
CA LYS A 201 -6.26 17.52 26.71
C LYS A 201 -4.96 16.77 26.99
N PRO A 202 -4.45 15.98 26.04
CA PRO A 202 -3.14 15.37 26.17
C PRO A 202 -2.06 16.44 26.39
N VAL A 203 -1.01 16.07 27.09
CA VAL A 203 0.02 16.97 27.59
C VAL A 203 1.36 16.62 26.94
N LEU A 204 1.97 17.58 26.24
CA LEU A 204 3.37 17.45 25.85
C LEU A 204 4.23 17.54 27.11
N TYR A 205 5.03 16.51 27.34
CA TYR A 205 5.89 16.36 28.50
C TYR A 205 7.34 16.25 28.05
N TYR A 206 8.28 16.73 28.87
CA TYR A 206 9.70 16.61 28.59
C TYR A 206 10.50 16.21 29.82
N GLY A 207 11.68 15.67 29.57
CA GLY A 207 12.59 15.19 30.60
C GLY A 207 14.02 15.05 30.09
N MET A 208 14.95 15.01 31.03
CA MET A 208 16.38 14.92 30.80
C MET A 208 16.95 13.69 31.52
N GLY A 209 18.15 13.30 31.10
CA GLY A 209 18.97 12.26 31.71
C GLY A 209 20.26 12.11 30.91
N GLY A 210 20.48 10.95 30.28
CA GLY A 210 21.57 10.77 29.30
C GLY A 210 21.44 11.62 28.02
N GLY A 211 20.26 12.21 27.82
CA GLY A 211 19.88 13.15 26.77
C GLY A 211 18.52 13.76 27.13
N GLY A 212 18.01 14.69 26.31
CA GLY A 212 16.65 15.24 26.46
C GLY A 212 15.66 14.49 25.58
N HIS A 213 14.41 14.37 26.03
CA HIS A 213 13.31 13.83 25.23
C HIS A 213 12.00 14.58 25.47
N VAL A 214 11.13 14.57 24.46
CA VAL A 214 9.78 15.12 24.49
C VAL A 214 8.81 14.01 24.08
N TRP A 215 7.75 13.81 24.84
CA TRP A 215 6.75 12.77 24.63
C TRP A 215 5.36 13.27 25.02
N LEU A 216 4.34 12.42 24.83
CA LEU A 216 2.96 12.74 25.18
C LEU A 216 2.54 11.98 26.43
N ILE A 217 1.93 12.70 27.37
CA ILE A 217 1.11 12.10 28.43
C ILE A 217 -0.35 12.28 28.03
N ASP A 218 -1.05 11.18 27.81
CA ASP A 218 -2.37 11.16 27.21
C ASP A 218 -3.38 10.31 27.99
N GLY A 219 -3.01 9.79 29.16
CA GLY A 219 -3.89 9.05 30.04
C GLY A 219 -3.30 8.93 31.44
N TYR A 220 -4.10 8.48 32.41
CA TYR A 220 -3.62 8.22 33.76
C TYR A 220 -4.43 7.15 34.50
N LEU A 221 -3.77 6.49 35.45
CA LEU A 221 -4.35 5.51 36.34
C LEU A 221 -4.08 5.94 37.80
N GLY A 222 -5.08 6.54 38.43
CA GLY A 222 -4.92 7.20 39.73
C GLY A 222 -3.89 8.36 39.67
N PRO A 223 -3.51 8.94 40.81
CA PRO A 223 -2.68 10.15 40.80
C PRO A 223 -1.22 9.92 40.37
N ASN A 224 -0.77 8.67 40.35
CA ASN A 224 0.66 8.33 40.28
C ASN A 224 1.12 7.75 38.94
N TYR A 225 0.23 7.14 38.15
CA TYR A 225 0.61 6.48 36.91
C TYR A 225 0.05 7.23 35.71
N TYR A 226 0.89 7.53 34.74
CA TYR A 226 0.53 8.29 33.54
C TYR A 226 0.89 7.47 32.31
N HIS A 227 -0.06 7.35 31.39
CA HIS A 227 0.20 6.75 30.09
C HIS A 227 1.14 7.68 29.30
N CYS A 228 2.19 7.11 28.73
CA CYS A 228 3.19 7.83 27.96
C CYS A 228 3.23 7.24 26.54
N ASN A 229 3.00 8.08 25.53
CA ASN A 229 3.32 7.80 24.14
C ASN A 229 4.68 8.42 23.82
N TRP A 230 5.67 7.55 23.60
CA TRP A 230 7.08 7.92 23.45
C TRP A 230 7.48 8.35 22.05
N ASN A 231 6.54 8.42 21.10
CA ASN A 231 6.79 8.70 19.68
C ASN A 231 7.84 7.79 19.03
N TRP A 232 7.80 6.50 19.39
CA TRP A 232 8.69 5.46 18.88
C TRP A 232 7.93 4.26 18.29
N SER A 233 6.91 4.51 17.45
CA SER A 233 6.11 3.43 16.85
C SER A 233 5.43 2.53 17.88
N GLY A 234 4.93 3.11 18.97
CA GLY A 234 4.34 2.37 20.09
C GLY A 234 5.36 1.66 21.00
N ALA A 235 6.65 1.69 20.66
CA ALA A 235 7.67 1.05 21.47
C ALA A 235 7.78 1.72 22.84
N TYR A 236 7.63 0.90 23.88
CA TYR A 236 7.64 1.31 25.29
C TYR A 236 6.46 2.16 25.75
N ASP A 237 5.45 2.36 24.91
CA ASP A 237 4.23 3.04 25.33
C ASP A 237 3.55 2.28 26.48
N GLY A 238 2.93 3.03 27.38
CA GLY A 238 2.26 2.45 28.55
C GLY A 238 2.30 3.37 29.77
N TYR A 239 1.84 2.83 30.91
CA TYR A 239 1.74 3.58 32.16
C TYR A 239 3.07 3.61 32.93
N TYR A 240 3.57 4.80 33.22
CA TYR A 240 4.79 5.06 34.00
C TYR A 240 4.45 5.77 35.31
N TYR A 241 5.22 5.48 36.36
CA TYR A 241 5.09 6.19 37.63
C TYR A 241 5.61 7.63 37.48
N LEU A 242 4.92 8.61 38.06
CA LEU A 242 5.35 10.01 38.04
C LEU A 242 6.63 10.18 38.84
N GLY A 243 7.75 10.39 38.13
CA GLY A 243 9.10 10.41 38.69
C GLY A 243 9.95 9.17 38.37
N ASP A 244 9.39 8.22 37.61
CA ASP A 244 10.13 7.12 36.98
C ASP A 244 9.71 6.92 35.51
N PHE A 245 10.20 7.82 34.66
CA PHE A 245 10.10 7.85 33.20
C PHE A 245 11.31 7.17 32.57
N SER A 246 11.37 5.84 32.70
CA SER A 246 12.50 5.00 32.25
C SER A 246 12.09 3.96 31.19
N PRO A 247 11.82 4.36 29.93
CA PRO A 247 11.47 3.42 28.87
C PRO A 247 12.70 2.61 28.43
N GLY A 248 12.64 1.29 28.56
CA GLY A 248 13.73 0.39 28.16
C GLY A 248 15.03 0.65 28.94
N THR A 249 16.07 1.10 28.24
CA THR A 249 17.37 1.48 28.86
C THR A 249 17.54 2.99 29.02
N PHE A 250 16.56 3.79 28.59
CA PHE A 250 16.59 5.24 28.71
C PHE A 250 16.08 5.67 30.09
N ASN A 251 16.44 6.90 30.49
CA ASN A 251 16.02 7.52 31.73
C ASN A 251 15.82 9.02 31.48
N PHE A 252 14.62 9.52 31.76
CA PHE A 252 14.24 10.92 31.57
C PHE A 252 13.73 11.58 32.85
N ASN A 253 14.24 11.17 34.02
CA ASN A 253 13.77 11.59 35.34
C ASN A 253 14.33 12.94 35.84
N GLU A 254 15.18 13.61 35.05
CA GLU A 254 15.81 14.87 35.44
C GLU A 254 15.12 16.06 34.75
N ASN A 255 15.04 17.20 35.44
CA ASN A 255 14.53 18.48 34.89
C ASN A 255 13.21 18.36 34.12
N ASN A 256 12.27 17.57 34.64
CA ASN A 256 10.97 17.36 34.01
C ASN A 256 10.11 18.62 33.95
N GLY A 257 9.24 18.67 32.95
CA GLY A 257 8.20 19.68 32.83
C GLY A 257 7.22 19.36 31.72
N ALA A 258 6.27 20.25 31.51
CA ALA A 258 5.18 20.05 30.58
C ALA A 258 4.68 21.35 29.96
N PHE A 259 4.06 21.23 28.79
CA PHE A 259 3.31 22.28 28.12
C PHE A 259 1.84 22.12 28.47
N PHE A 260 1.28 23.10 29.18
CA PHE A 260 -0.13 23.11 29.53
C PHE A 260 -0.91 23.99 28.56
N ASN A 261 -2.18 23.63 28.32
CA ASN A 261 -3.09 24.33 27.42
C ASN A 261 -2.63 24.37 25.95
N THR A 262 -1.94 23.33 25.49
CA THR A 262 -1.66 23.11 24.06
C THR A 262 -2.92 22.59 23.37
N ILE A 263 -3.85 23.52 23.13
CA ILE A 263 -5.13 23.30 22.47
C ILE A 263 -5.26 24.23 21.26
N PRO A 264 -6.01 23.83 20.22
CA PRO A 264 -6.39 24.71 19.13
C PRO A 264 -6.99 26.03 19.63
N ASN A 265 -6.86 27.11 18.85
CA ASN A 265 -7.53 28.36 19.15
C ASN A 265 -9.07 28.16 19.11
N PRO A 266 -9.80 28.35 20.23
CA PRO A 266 -11.24 28.10 20.30
C PRO A 266 -12.09 29.00 19.39
N GLU A 267 -11.53 30.07 18.82
CA GLU A 267 -12.24 30.90 17.85
C GLU A 267 -12.45 30.20 16.50
N ASN A 268 -11.61 29.20 16.18
CA ASN A 268 -11.59 28.52 14.87
C ASN A 268 -11.73 26.99 14.99
N TYR A 269 -12.12 26.47 16.15
CA TYR A 269 -12.14 25.05 16.45
C TYR A 269 -13.27 24.70 17.44
N PRO A 270 -14.00 23.59 17.26
CA PRO A 270 -13.86 22.60 16.19
C PRO A 270 -14.47 23.08 14.86
N TYR A 271 -14.19 22.36 13.76
CA TYR A 271 -14.69 22.74 12.43
C TYR A 271 -16.16 22.39 12.23
N PHE A 272 -16.59 21.28 12.83
CA PHE A 272 -17.83 20.55 12.53
C PHE A 272 -17.93 20.13 11.05
N CYS A 273 -18.54 18.98 10.80
CA CYS A 273 -18.74 18.53 9.43
C CYS A 273 -19.67 19.49 8.65
N ASN A 274 -19.37 19.72 7.37
CA ASN A 274 -20.18 20.57 6.50
C ASN A 274 -20.19 20.05 5.06
N GLY A 275 -21.36 19.64 4.58
CA GLY A 275 -21.53 19.21 3.20
C GLY A 275 -20.91 17.83 2.94
N ILE A 276 -20.22 17.70 1.80
CA ILE A 276 -19.53 16.47 1.39
C ILE A 276 -18.03 16.68 1.44
N ASP A 277 -17.35 15.79 2.15
CA ASP A 277 -15.90 15.65 2.12
C ASP A 277 -15.51 14.48 1.19
N THR A 278 -14.41 14.61 0.46
CA THR A 278 -13.93 13.56 -0.47
C THR A 278 -12.52 13.18 -0.13
N VAL A 279 -12.35 11.93 0.27
CA VAL A 279 -11.08 11.38 0.74
C VAL A 279 -10.53 10.43 -0.33
N THR A 280 -9.39 10.80 -0.90
CA THR A 280 -8.76 10.06 -2.02
C THR A 280 -7.50 9.30 -1.61
N PHE A 281 -7.18 9.25 -0.32
CA PHE A 281 -5.99 8.58 0.19
C PHE A 281 -6.27 7.10 0.47
N ILE A 282 -5.22 6.28 0.45
CA ILE A 282 -5.33 4.81 0.58
C ILE A 282 -5.55 4.33 2.02
N ASN A 283 -5.25 5.16 3.01
CA ASN A 283 -5.53 4.92 4.41
C ASN A 283 -5.55 6.24 5.18
N GLY A 284 -6.15 6.23 6.37
CA GLY A 284 -6.23 7.40 7.21
C GLY A 284 -7.35 7.34 8.24
N GLN A 285 -7.77 8.51 8.72
CA GLN A 285 -8.74 8.67 9.79
C GLN A 285 -9.57 9.94 9.70
N PHE A 286 -10.88 9.82 9.81
CA PHE A 286 -11.80 10.95 9.78
C PHE A 286 -12.85 10.82 10.90
N ASP A 287 -13.39 11.95 11.32
CA ASP A 287 -14.43 12.06 12.35
C ASP A 287 -15.54 13.01 11.89
N ASP A 288 -16.54 13.21 12.73
CA ASP A 288 -17.67 14.11 12.49
C ASP A 288 -17.33 15.61 12.57
N GLY A 289 -16.05 15.95 12.73
CA GLY A 289 -15.52 17.30 12.72
C GLY A 289 -15.66 18.04 14.04
N SER A 290 -16.27 17.45 15.09
CA SER A 290 -16.30 18.06 16.43
C SER A 290 -15.00 17.88 17.20
N GLY A 291 -14.12 17.01 16.70
CA GLY A 291 -12.86 16.66 17.33
C GLY A 291 -13.03 16.03 18.72
N PRO A 292 -11.93 15.87 19.49
CA PRO A 292 -11.98 15.05 20.70
C PRO A 292 -12.55 15.73 21.96
N ILE A 293 -12.68 17.06 21.99
CA ILE A 293 -13.10 17.79 23.19
C ILE A 293 -14.61 17.99 23.24
N ASP A 294 -15.19 18.46 22.14
CA ASP A 294 -16.59 18.86 22.06
C ASP A 294 -17.47 17.72 21.53
N ASN A 295 -18.76 17.80 21.84
CA ASN A 295 -19.75 16.92 21.25
C ASN A 295 -20.06 17.37 19.82
N TYR A 296 -20.56 16.47 18.98
CA TYR A 296 -21.04 16.88 17.65
C TYR A 296 -22.16 17.90 17.75
N ALA A 297 -22.28 18.73 16.73
CA ALA A 297 -23.33 19.74 16.68
C ALA A 297 -24.66 19.14 16.25
N ASP A 298 -25.75 19.69 16.78
CA ASP A 298 -27.12 19.31 16.47
C ASP A 298 -27.53 19.81 15.07
N GLY A 299 -28.43 19.11 14.39
CA GLY A 299 -28.91 19.45 13.05
C GLY A 299 -27.98 19.16 11.88
N HIS A 300 -26.95 18.34 12.06
CA HIS A 300 -25.96 18.04 11.02
C HIS A 300 -26.47 17.05 9.97
N ASN A 301 -26.05 17.29 8.73
CA ASN A 301 -26.34 16.42 7.59
C ASN A 301 -25.11 16.39 6.68
N CYS A 302 -24.19 15.47 6.96
CA CYS A 302 -22.83 15.46 6.43
C CYS A 302 -22.52 14.18 5.69
N TYR A 303 -21.64 14.29 4.69
CA TYR A 303 -21.24 13.18 3.85
C TYR A 303 -19.72 13.08 3.76
N TRP A 304 -19.21 11.85 3.72
CA TRP A 304 -17.80 11.56 3.40
C TRP A 304 -17.76 10.52 2.29
N LEU A 305 -17.23 10.89 1.13
CA LEU A 305 -16.97 10.00 0.03
C LEU A 305 -15.52 9.51 0.13
N LEU A 306 -15.35 8.27 0.57
CA LEU A 306 -14.09 7.55 0.44
C LEU A 306 -13.99 7.05 -1.00
N ALA A 307 -13.12 7.68 -1.79
CA ALA A 307 -12.82 7.30 -3.17
C ALA A 307 -11.30 7.32 -3.41
N PRO A 308 -10.56 6.33 -2.85
CA PRO A 308 -9.11 6.30 -2.94
C PRO A 308 -8.61 6.26 -4.37
N ASP A 309 -7.66 7.13 -4.70
CA ASP A 309 -6.99 7.17 -6.00
C ASP A 309 -5.70 6.35 -5.92
N TYR A 310 -5.78 5.08 -6.29
CA TYR A 310 -4.63 4.16 -6.26
C TYR A 310 -4.36 3.60 -7.66
N PRO A 311 -3.18 3.84 -8.27
CA PRO A 311 -2.90 3.47 -9.67
C PRO A 311 -3.08 1.99 -9.99
N SER A 312 -2.79 1.10 -9.04
CA SER A 312 -2.98 -0.36 -9.20
C SER A 312 -4.39 -0.84 -8.86
N GLY A 313 -5.32 0.08 -8.61
CA GLY A 313 -6.71 -0.24 -8.32
C GLY A 313 -6.95 -0.69 -6.87
N VAL A 314 -8.20 -0.49 -6.44
CA VAL A 314 -8.69 -0.85 -5.11
C VAL A 314 -9.60 -2.07 -5.25
N ASP A 315 -9.33 -3.13 -4.48
CA ASP A 315 -10.20 -4.32 -4.41
C ASP A 315 -11.42 -4.05 -3.52
N TYR A 316 -11.16 -3.62 -2.28
CA TYR A 316 -12.18 -3.17 -1.33
C TYR A 316 -11.59 -2.22 -0.29
N ILE A 317 -12.45 -1.57 0.49
CA ILE A 317 -12.09 -0.66 1.58
C ILE A 317 -12.54 -1.30 2.89
N THR A 318 -11.64 -1.32 3.87
CA THR A 318 -11.95 -1.70 5.25
C THR A 318 -12.13 -0.44 6.09
N ILE A 319 -13.14 -0.44 6.97
CA ILE A 319 -13.36 0.61 7.96
C ILE A 319 -13.44 0.02 9.38
N LEU A 320 -12.83 0.72 10.32
CA LEU A 320 -12.77 0.36 11.73
C LEU A 320 -13.24 1.53 12.59
N PHE A 321 -14.20 1.28 13.46
CA PHE A 321 -14.67 2.26 14.43
C PHE A 321 -13.74 2.27 15.65
N GLU A 322 -13.08 3.41 15.88
CA GLU A 322 -12.23 3.62 17.06
C GLU A 322 -13.02 4.23 18.22
N LYS A 323 -14.05 5.02 17.88
CA LYS A 323 -14.96 5.67 18.84
C LYS A 323 -16.35 5.76 18.21
N PHE A 324 -17.39 5.62 19.04
CA PHE A 324 -18.78 5.82 18.62
C PHE A 324 -19.68 6.17 19.80
N ASP A 325 -20.25 7.38 19.80
CA ASP A 325 -21.21 7.86 20.78
C ASP A 325 -22.15 8.90 20.15
N THR A 326 -23.35 8.46 19.79
CA THR A 326 -24.41 9.23 19.13
C THR A 326 -25.75 9.04 19.85
N GLU A 327 -26.71 9.94 19.65
CA GLU A 327 -28.05 9.75 20.18
C GLU A 327 -28.72 8.50 19.60
N LEU A 328 -29.08 7.56 20.48
CA LEU A 328 -29.67 6.29 20.10
C LEU A 328 -30.97 6.48 19.29
N ASN A 329 -30.98 5.94 18.07
CA ASN A 329 -32.05 5.96 17.06
C ASN A 329 -32.36 7.30 16.38
N ASN A 330 -31.82 8.43 16.85
CA ASN A 330 -32.13 9.75 16.32
C ASN A 330 -30.98 10.30 15.48
N ASP A 331 -29.75 10.08 15.95
CA ASP A 331 -28.54 10.49 15.25
C ASP A 331 -27.86 9.25 14.67
N VAL A 332 -27.77 9.20 13.36
CA VAL A 332 -27.47 7.97 12.63
C VAL A 332 -26.34 8.18 11.65
N LEU A 333 -25.32 7.33 11.76
CA LEU A 333 -24.31 7.16 10.72
C LEU A 333 -24.70 5.99 9.82
N THR A 334 -24.94 6.28 8.54
CA THR A 334 -25.23 5.29 7.50
C THR A 334 -24.07 5.16 6.54
N ILE A 335 -23.71 3.94 6.19
CA ILE A 335 -22.56 3.63 5.34
C ILE A 335 -23.06 2.88 4.10
N PHE A 336 -22.83 3.45 2.92
CA PHE A 336 -23.26 2.92 1.62
C PHE A 336 -22.06 2.30 0.89
N ASN A 337 -22.27 1.13 0.29
CA ASN A 337 -21.29 0.38 -0.48
C ASN A 337 -21.15 0.95 -1.91
N GLY A 338 -20.72 2.19 -2.04
CA GLY A 338 -20.53 2.86 -3.32
C GLY A 338 -20.50 4.38 -3.20
N PRO A 339 -20.47 5.11 -4.33
CA PRO A 339 -20.23 6.56 -4.33
C PRO A 339 -21.42 7.41 -3.91
N ASP A 340 -22.64 6.85 -3.86
CA ASP A 340 -23.85 7.60 -3.53
C ASP A 340 -24.87 6.78 -2.73
N ASN A 341 -25.93 7.47 -2.27
CA ASN A 341 -26.98 6.88 -1.42
C ASN A 341 -27.96 5.94 -2.15
N THR A 342 -27.75 5.68 -3.45
CA THR A 342 -28.53 4.68 -4.20
C THR A 342 -27.91 3.28 -4.10
N PHE A 343 -26.68 3.17 -3.60
CA PHE A 343 -25.98 1.91 -3.40
C PHE A 343 -26.46 1.17 -2.13
N PRO A 344 -26.23 -0.16 -2.03
CA PRO A 344 -26.61 -0.93 -0.85
C PRO A 344 -25.94 -0.43 0.44
N VAL A 345 -26.68 -0.43 1.55
CA VAL A 345 -26.16 -0.05 2.88
C VAL A 345 -25.30 -1.19 3.46
N LEU A 346 -24.06 -0.89 3.84
CA LEU A 346 -23.18 -1.78 4.62
C LEU A 346 -23.57 -1.82 6.09
N GLY A 347 -23.96 -0.67 6.64
CA GLY A 347 -24.35 -0.54 8.04
C GLY A 347 -25.05 0.78 8.35
N SER A 348 -25.83 0.77 9.43
CA SER A 348 -26.49 1.95 9.99
C SER A 348 -26.41 1.86 11.50
N PHE A 349 -25.81 2.87 12.12
CA PHE A 349 -25.40 2.84 13.52
C PHE A 349 -25.89 4.08 14.27
N SER A 350 -26.28 3.89 15.53
CA SER A 350 -26.63 4.94 16.50
C SER A 350 -26.42 4.43 17.92
N GLY A 351 -26.35 5.33 18.91
CA GLY A 351 -26.04 4.97 20.30
C GLY A 351 -24.54 4.99 20.60
N ASN A 352 -24.14 4.26 21.64
CA ASN A 352 -22.78 4.29 22.19
C ASN A 352 -22.07 2.93 22.17
N GLU A 353 -22.63 1.93 21.48
CA GLU A 353 -21.90 0.69 21.23
C GLU A 353 -21.01 0.87 20.00
N ILE A 354 -19.71 0.63 20.17
CA ILE A 354 -18.73 0.71 19.09
C ILE A 354 -19.05 -0.38 18.05
N PRO A 355 -19.38 -0.02 16.79
CA PRO A 355 -19.64 -1.01 15.76
C PRO A 355 -18.40 -1.85 15.43
N GLY A 356 -18.62 -3.06 14.93
CA GLY A 356 -17.54 -3.90 14.43
C GLY A 356 -16.92 -3.37 13.13
N GLN A 357 -15.76 -3.91 12.77
CA GLN A 357 -15.13 -3.64 11.47
C GLN A 357 -16.05 -4.01 10.30
N LEU A 358 -16.04 -3.20 9.25
CA LEU A 358 -16.76 -3.47 8.00
C LEU A 358 -15.78 -3.49 6.83
N ALA A 359 -16.16 -4.20 5.77
CA ALA A 359 -15.47 -4.18 4.48
C ALA A 359 -16.48 -3.93 3.36
N SER A 360 -16.14 -3.07 2.41
CA SER A 360 -16.91 -2.90 1.17
C SER A 360 -16.72 -4.08 0.24
N SER A 361 -17.48 -4.07 -0.86
CA SER A 361 -17.21 -4.92 -2.03
C SER A 361 -16.99 -4.09 -3.30
N ASN A 362 -16.74 -2.79 -3.12
CA ASN A 362 -16.52 -1.78 -4.14
C ASN A 362 -15.30 -0.95 -3.75
N ASP A 363 -14.75 -0.22 -4.72
CA ASP A 363 -13.63 0.72 -4.59
C ASP A 363 -14.00 2.05 -3.90
N THR A 364 -15.27 2.23 -3.54
CA THR A 364 -15.82 3.47 -2.99
C THR A 364 -16.82 3.20 -1.86
N ILE A 365 -16.85 4.10 -0.87
CA ILE A 365 -17.83 4.11 0.23
C ILE A 365 -18.33 5.55 0.42
N LEU A 366 -19.64 5.71 0.59
CA LEU A 366 -20.23 6.96 1.06
C LEU A 366 -20.70 6.79 2.51
N LEU A 367 -20.21 7.63 3.41
CA LEU A 367 -20.75 7.78 4.75
C LEU A 367 -21.71 8.96 4.78
N HIS A 368 -22.80 8.81 5.52
CA HIS A 368 -23.81 9.83 5.74
C HIS A 368 -24.12 9.91 7.23
N PHE A 369 -23.69 10.99 7.88
CA PHE A 369 -24.06 11.28 9.25
C PHE A 369 -25.20 12.29 9.27
N TYR A 370 -26.29 11.91 9.91
CA TYR A 370 -27.45 12.76 10.15
C TYR A 370 -27.68 12.85 11.65
N SER A 371 -27.77 14.08 12.17
CA SER A 371 -28.28 14.34 13.52
C SER A 371 -29.60 15.10 13.45
N ASP A 372 -30.48 14.86 14.42
CA ASP A 372 -31.77 15.53 14.47
C ASP A 372 -31.66 17.00 14.94
N ASN A 373 -32.70 17.65 15.45
CA ASN A 373 -32.60 19.04 15.96
C ASN A 373 -33.20 19.16 17.39
N ASN A 374 -33.00 18.13 18.21
CA ASN A 374 -33.57 18.03 19.56
C ASN A 374 -32.58 18.37 20.69
N GLY A 375 -31.34 18.71 20.35
CA GLY A 375 -30.31 19.19 21.27
C GLY A 375 -29.65 18.12 22.12
N ILE A 376 -29.77 16.84 21.75
CA ILE A 376 -29.12 15.72 22.41
C ILE A 376 -27.94 15.30 21.53
N THR A 377 -26.73 15.50 22.03
CA THR A 377 -25.49 15.26 21.28
C THR A 377 -24.50 14.48 22.13
N GLY A 378 -23.77 13.54 21.52
CA GLY A 378 -22.73 12.73 22.13
C GLY A 378 -21.32 13.10 21.69
N GLU A 379 -20.34 12.29 22.09
CA GLU A 379 -18.94 12.54 21.76
C GLU A 379 -18.57 12.28 20.30
N GLY A 380 -19.50 11.75 19.49
CA GLY A 380 -19.29 11.54 18.07
C GLY A 380 -18.63 10.21 17.73
N TRP A 381 -18.01 10.15 16.56
CA TRP A 381 -17.36 8.94 16.07
C TRP A 381 -16.01 9.22 15.43
N LEU A 382 -15.12 8.25 15.50
CA LEU A 382 -13.81 8.27 14.83
C LEU A 382 -13.65 6.96 14.06
N ILE A 383 -13.37 7.05 12.77
CA ILE A 383 -13.19 5.90 11.89
C ILE A 383 -11.79 5.94 11.31
N SER A 384 -11.08 4.82 11.39
CA SER A 384 -9.93 4.53 10.52
C SER A 384 -10.37 3.73 9.32
N TYR A 385 -9.69 3.95 8.20
CA TYR A 385 -9.94 3.21 6.98
C TYR A 385 -8.64 2.87 6.27
N GLU A 386 -8.68 1.80 5.47
CA GLU A 386 -7.56 1.34 4.65
C GLU A 386 -8.10 0.57 3.43
N ILE A 387 -7.43 0.72 2.29
CA ILE A 387 -7.73 -0.08 1.11
C ILE A 387 -7.06 -1.45 1.17
N GLN A 388 -7.71 -2.42 0.52
CA GLN A 388 -7.03 -3.56 -0.02
C GLN A 388 -6.68 -3.28 -1.49
N GLU A 389 -5.41 -3.37 -1.83
CA GLU A 389 -4.94 -3.24 -3.21
C GLU A 389 -5.43 -4.42 -4.06
N MET A 390 -5.77 -4.14 -5.34
CA MET A 390 -6.11 -5.17 -6.31
C MET A 390 -4.85 -5.91 -6.75
N ILE A 391 -4.83 -7.24 -6.59
CA ILE A 391 -3.70 -8.09 -7.03
C ILE A 391 -3.98 -8.56 -8.46
N HIS A 392 -3.16 -8.13 -9.41
CA HIS A 392 -3.38 -8.40 -10.83
C HIS A 392 -2.91 -9.79 -11.28
N CYS A 393 -1.77 -10.25 -10.77
CA CYS A 393 -1.27 -11.59 -11.01
C CYS A 393 -0.51 -12.13 -9.80
N SER A 394 -0.44 -13.45 -9.68
CA SER A 394 0.39 -14.11 -8.65
C SER A 394 0.73 -15.54 -9.04
N GLY A 395 1.93 -15.99 -8.62
CA GLY A 395 2.33 -17.39 -8.69
C GLY A 395 2.54 -17.90 -10.13
N LEU A 396 2.49 -19.23 -10.27
CA LEU A 396 2.65 -19.92 -11.55
C LEU A 396 1.30 -20.30 -12.15
N GLN A 397 1.01 -19.82 -13.36
CA GLN A 397 -0.10 -20.26 -14.19
C GLN A 397 0.40 -21.21 -15.27
N THR A 398 -0.23 -22.39 -15.38
CA THR A 398 0.05 -23.37 -16.44
C THR A 398 -0.98 -23.26 -17.55
N ILE A 399 -0.52 -23.12 -18.78
CA ILE A 399 -1.34 -22.92 -19.98
C ILE A 399 -1.06 -24.06 -20.97
N THR A 400 -2.10 -24.79 -21.36
CA THR A 400 -1.98 -25.95 -22.26
C THR A 400 -2.66 -25.76 -23.62
N THR A 401 -3.26 -24.58 -23.85
CA THR A 401 -3.93 -24.24 -25.10
C THR A 401 -2.92 -23.87 -26.19
N ALA A 402 -3.25 -24.22 -27.44
CA ALA A 402 -2.43 -24.02 -28.65
C ALA A 402 -2.10 -22.54 -28.97
N GLY A 403 -2.86 -21.63 -28.40
CA GLY A 403 -2.71 -20.21 -28.62
C GLY A 403 -3.68 -19.44 -27.75
N GLY A 404 -3.37 -18.17 -27.52
CA GLY A 404 -4.13 -17.31 -26.64
C GLY A 404 -3.39 -16.02 -26.35
N SER A 405 -3.94 -15.26 -25.40
CA SER A 405 -3.35 -14.03 -24.88
C SER A 405 -2.94 -14.24 -23.42
N ILE A 406 -1.87 -13.59 -23.02
CA ILE A 406 -1.39 -13.48 -21.65
C ILE A 406 -1.05 -12.02 -21.36
N SER A 407 -1.11 -11.64 -20.10
CA SER A 407 -0.78 -10.31 -19.62
C SER A 407 -0.42 -10.39 -18.15
N ASP A 408 0.20 -9.36 -17.62
CA ASP A 408 0.36 -9.15 -16.18
C ASP A 408 -0.95 -8.94 -15.42
N GLY A 409 -2.07 -8.76 -16.13
CA GLY A 409 -3.42 -8.76 -15.55
C GLY A 409 -3.86 -7.40 -15.01
N SER A 410 -3.04 -6.35 -15.17
CA SER A 410 -3.34 -4.99 -14.72
C SER A 410 -4.44 -4.32 -15.56
N GLY A 411 -4.55 -4.68 -16.83
CA GLY A 411 -5.57 -4.15 -17.73
C GLY A 411 -5.39 -2.64 -17.92
N SER A 412 -6.35 -1.84 -17.43
CA SER A 412 -6.24 -0.37 -17.45
C SER A 412 -5.57 0.23 -16.23
N TYR A 413 -5.21 -0.60 -15.24
CA TYR A 413 -4.47 -0.17 -14.04
C TYR A 413 -2.97 -0.32 -14.25
N HIS A 414 -2.20 0.23 -13.32
CA HIS A 414 -0.76 -0.04 -13.28
C HIS A 414 -0.49 -1.38 -12.58
N TYR A 415 0.51 -2.15 -13.03
CA TYR A 415 0.91 -3.38 -12.33
C TYR A 415 1.32 -3.13 -10.88
N ASN A 416 1.25 -4.14 -10.01
CA ASN A 416 1.62 -3.99 -8.60
C ASN A 416 3.15 -3.92 -8.40
N ASN A 417 3.61 -3.19 -7.38
CA ASN A 417 4.97 -3.32 -6.86
C ASN A 417 5.20 -4.74 -6.28
N ASN A 418 6.46 -5.17 -6.23
CA ASN A 418 6.92 -6.44 -5.69
C ASN A 418 6.25 -7.66 -6.31
N THR A 419 5.84 -7.54 -7.57
CA THR A 419 5.16 -8.60 -8.32
C THR A 419 6.13 -9.74 -8.63
N ASN A 420 5.62 -10.97 -8.59
CA ASN A 420 6.32 -12.16 -9.08
C ASN A 420 5.31 -13.13 -9.69
N CYS A 421 5.17 -13.05 -11.01
CA CYS A 421 4.20 -13.81 -11.78
C CYS A 421 4.90 -14.66 -12.82
N MET A 422 4.42 -15.88 -12.99
CA MET A 422 4.99 -16.84 -13.92
C MET A 422 3.88 -17.48 -14.75
N TRP A 423 4.14 -17.63 -16.04
CA TRP A 423 3.28 -18.38 -16.95
C TRP A 423 4.11 -19.47 -17.61
N LYS A 424 3.68 -20.73 -17.49
CA LYS A 424 4.26 -21.86 -18.22
C LYS A 424 3.30 -22.29 -19.32
N ILE A 425 3.70 -22.11 -20.57
CA ILE A 425 2.96 -22.51 -21.76
C ILE A 425 3.52 -23.86 -22.22
N GLU A 426 2.72 -24.91 -22.10
CA GLU A 426 3.08 -26.30 -22.41
C GLU A 426 1.94 -27.04 -23.15
N PRO A 427 1.63 -26.65 -24.39
CA PRO A 427 0.62 -27.32 -25.19
C PRO A 427 1.12 -28.72 -25.62
N VAL A 428 0.24 -29.72 -25.55
CA VAL A 428 0.60 -31.08 -25.95
C VAL A 428 0.92 -31.14 -27.44
N GLY A 429 2.11 -31.63 -27.78
CA GLY A 429 2.56 -31.80 -29.16
C GLY A 429 3.09 -30.51 -29.83
N ALA A 430 3.25 -29.43 -29.08
CA ALA A 430 3.86 -28.21 -29.60
C ALA A 430 5.32 -28.47 -30.01
N SER A 431 5.68 -28.11 -31.24
CA SER A 431 7.09 -28.14 -31.68
C SER A 431 7.78 -26.84 -31.31
N TYR A 432 7.10 -25.72 -31.54
CA TYR A 432 7.53 -24.39 -31.19
C TYR A 432 6.37 -23.57 -30.63
N ILE A 433 6.69 -22.63 -29.75
CA ILE A 433 5.76 -21.61 -29.23
C ILE A 433 6.34 -20.25 -29.59
N THR A 434 5.59 -19.44 -30.32
CA THR A 434 5.96 -18.05 -30.63
C THR A 434 5.13 -17.08 -29.80
N LEU A 435 5.80 -16.20 -29.06
CA LEU A 435 5.24 -15.11 -28.27
C LEU A 435 5.44 -13.77 -29.00
N THR A 436 4.41 -12.95 -29.07
CA THR A 436 4.44 -11.61 -29.64
C THR A 436 3.75 -10.63 -28.70
N PHE A 437 4.52 -9.68 -28.16
CA PHE A 437 3.98 -8.62 -27.31
C PHE A 437 3.09 -7.68 -28.12
N THR A 438 1.97 -7.30 -27.53
CA THR A 438 1.00 -6.33 -28.06
C THR A 438 1.13 -4.98 -27.39
N GLU A 439 1.47 -4.96 -26.10
CA GLU A 439 1.70 -3.75 -25.29
C GLU A 439 2.87 -4.04 -24.34
N PHE A 440 3.67 -3.02 -24.03
CA PHE A 440 4.81 -3.17 -23.14
C PHE A 440 5.26 -1.83 -22.54
N GLU A 441 5.05 -1.65 -21.25
CA GLU A 441 5.48 -0.49 -20.47
C GLU A 441 5.80 -0.93 -19.03
N THR A 442 7.09 -1.01 -18.70
CA THR A 442 7.60 -1.30 -17.35
C THR A 442 8.65 -0.28 -16.91
N GLU A 443 8.95 -0.21 -15.61
CA GLU A 443 10.05 0.63 -15.11
C GLU A 443 11.39 0.22 -15.75
N ASP A 444 11.97 1.12 -16.53
CA ASP A 444 13.17 0.82 -17.31
C ASP A 444 14.38 0.50 -16.43
N GLY A 445 14.94 -0.70 -16.58
CA GLY A 445 16.11 -1.16 -15.85
C GLY A 445 15.84 -1.69 -14.44
N TYR A 446 14.57 -1.74 -14.00
CA TYR A 446 14.21 -2.18 -12.66
C TYR A 446 13.14 -3.29 -12.66
N ASP A 447 12.17 -3.19 -13.56
CA ASP A 447 11.07 -4.16 -13.68
C ASP A 447 11.20 -4.93 -14.99
N PHE A 448 11.10 -6.26 -14.90
CA PHE A 448 11.55 -7.14 -15.98
C PHE A 448 10.53 -8.21 -16.34
N VAL A 449 10.34 -8.38 -17.65
CA VAL A 449 9.75 -9.59 -18.24
C VAL A 449 10.86 -10.45 -18.81
N LYS A 450 10.98 -11.68 -18.31
CA LYS A 450 11.97 -12.67 -18.75
C LYS A 450 11.27 -13.83 -19.41
N VAL A 451 11.74 -14.23 -20.59
CA VAL A 451 11.18 -15.34 -21.35
C VAL A 451 12.22 -16.45 -21.46
N TYR A 452 11.80 -17.68 -21.17
CA TYR A 452 12.62 -18.87 -21.13
C TYR A 452 12.05 -19.96 -22.03
N ASP A 453 12.94 -20.72 -22.67
CA ASP A 453 12.64 -22.05 -23.17
C ASP A 453 12.89 -23.06 -22.05
N VAL A 454 11.89 -23.87 -21.74
CA VAL A 454 11.94 -24.85 -20.65
C VAL A 454 11.76 -26.30 -21.11
N SER A 455 11.80 -26.55 -22.42
CA SER A 455 11.54 -27.86 -23.02
C SER A 455 12.58 -28.93 -22.65
N ASN A 456 13.85 -28.54 -22.59
CA ASN A 456 14.99 -29.44 -22.32
C ASN A 456 16.00 -28.78 -21.37
N GLY A 457 15.51 -28.09 -20.34
CA GLY A 457 16.33 -27.36 -19.38
C GLY A 457 15.72 -25.99 -19.05
N THR A 458 16.55 -24.99 -18.80
CA THR A 458 16.08 -23.60 -18.64
C THR A 458 17.04 -22.70 -19.40
N LEU A 459 16.62 -22.24 -20.57
CA LEU A 459 17.37 -21.33 -21.42
C LEU A 459 16.68 -19.96 -21.44
N LEU A 460 17.37 -18.91 -21.01
CA LEU A 460 16.87 -17.53 -21.10
C LEU A 460 16.92 -17.05 -22.55
N LEU A 461 15.75 -16.76 -23.12
CA LEU A 461 15.59 -16.24 -24.48
C LEU A 461 15.66 -14.72 -24.54
N GLY A 462 15.18 -14.03 -23.50
CA GLY A 462 15.19 -12.56 -23.46
C GLY A 462 14.86 -11.98 -22.09
N THR A 463 15.31 -10.76 -21.85
CA THR A 463 14.98 -9.93 -20.68
C THR A 463 14.63 -8.54 -21.19
N TYR A 464 13.45 -8.06 -20.81
CA TYR A 464 12.87 -6.83 -21.35
C TYR A 464 12.40 -5.92 -20.21
N SER A 465 12.61 -4.61 -20.40
CA SER A 465 12.15 -3.53 -19.52
C SER A 465 11.90 -2.26 -20.33
N GLY A 466 11.19 -1.27 -19.75
CA GLY A 466 10.92 0.02 -20.37
C GLY A 466 9.67 0.02 -21.25
N SER A 467 9.59 1.00 -22.16
CA SER A 467 8.43 1.25 -23.04
C SER A 467 8.57 0.69 -24.46
N GLY A 468 9.70 0.05 -24.76
CA GLY A 468 9.98 -0.49 -26.08
C GLY A 468 9.34 -1.86 -26.28
N LEU A 469 8.42 -1.99 -27.24
CA LEU A 469 7.83 -3.27 -27.63
C LEU A 469 8.92 -4.33 -27.94
N PRO A 470 8.99 -5.44 -27.19
CA PRO A 470 9.97 -6.49 -27.43
C PRO A 470 9.76 -7.18 -28.78
N PRO A 471 10.83 -7.74 -29.39
CA PRO A 471 10.70 -8.56 -30.58
C PRO A 471 9.96 -9.87 -30.29
N SER A 472 9.38 -10.50 -31.33
CA SER A 472 8.79 -11.84 -31.19
C SER A 472 9.84 -12.86 -30.75
N ILE A 473 9.46 -13.75 -29.83
CA ILE A 473 10.32 -14.76 -29.22
C ILE A 473 9.77 -16.15 -29.49
N THR A 474 10.62 -17.11 -29.83
CA THR A 474 10.22 -18.50 -30.09
C THR A 474 10.97 -19.46 -29.15
N ALA A 475 10.24 -20.39 -28.54
CA ALA A 475 10.77 -21.49 -27.72
C ALA A 475 10.40 -22.85 -28.33
N ASP A 476 11.15 -23.90 -28.00
CA ASP A 476 11.00 -25.27 -28.50
C ASP A 476 9.92 -26.05 -27.72
N GLY A 477 8.64 -25.71 -27.92
CA GLY A 477 7.50 -26.52 -27.44
C GLY A 477 7.09 -26.33 -25.97
N GLU A 478 7.97 -25.86 -25.09
CA GLU A 478 7.60 -25.37 -23.75
C GLU A 478 8.26 -24.01 -23.45
N MET A 479 7.44 -23.02 -23.05
CA MET A 479 7.88 -21.66 -22.75
C MET A 479 7.52 -21.27 -21.32
N GLN A 480 8.42 -20.60 -20.61
CA GLN A 480 8.13 -19.98 -19.32
C GLN A 480 8.38 -18.47 -19.39
N ILE A 481 7.43 -17.68 -18.89
CA ILE A 481 7.50 -16.23 -18.82
C ILE A 481 7.47 -15.84 -17.36
N VAL A 482 8.34 -14.92 -16.95
CA VAL A 482 8.48 -14.46 -15.57
C VAL A 482 8.45 -12.95 -15.57
N PHE A 483 7.46 -12.36 -14.88
CA PHE A 483 7.38 -10.93 -14.64
C PHE A 483 7.72 -10.63 -13.18
N THR A 484 8.66 -9.72 -12.96
CA THR A 484 9.05 -9.26 -11.62
C THR A 484 9.14 -7.75 -11.57
N SER A 485 8.61 -7.14 -10.50
CA SER A 485 8.78 -5.70 -10.20
C SER A 485 9.44 -5.46 -8.84
N ASN A 486 10.02 -4.27 -8.67
CA ASN A 486 10.62 -3.79 -7.43
C ASN A 486 9.56 -3.15 -6.49
N GLY A 487 10.00 -2.43 -5.46
CA GLY A 487 9.11 -1.79 -4.48
C GLY A 487 8.58 -0.39 -4.83
N SER A 488 8.81 0.15 -6.02
CA SER A 488 8.47 1.53 -6.35
C SER A 488 8.35 1.79 -7.85
N ILE A 489 7.50 2.73 -8.26
CA ILE A 489 7.27 3.10 -9.67
C ILE A 489 6.63 1.94 -10.45
N THR A 490 5.38 2.14 -10.83
CA THR A 490 4.60 1.18 -11.61
C THR A 490 4.08 1.86 -12.87
N SER A 491 3.70 1.06 -13.87
CA SER A 491 3.19 1.56 -15.15
C SER A 491 2.12 0.65 -15.74
N GLU A 492 1.64 0.94 -16.95
CA GLU A 492 0.50 0.26 -17.60
C GLU A 492 0.69 -1.26 -17.78
N GLY A 493 1.93 -1.75 -17.84
CA GLY A 493 2.22 -3.18 -17.85
C GLY A 493 2.43 -3.76 -19.24
N TRP A 494 2.07 -5.03 -19.44
CA TRP A 494 2.31 -5.71 -20.72
C TRP A 494 1.26 -6.76 -21.06
N SER A 495 1.02 -6.91 -22.37
CA SER A 495 0.17 -7.94 -22.93
C SER A 495 0.87 -8.60 -24.11
N ALA A 496 0.61 -9.88 -24.33
CA ALA A 496 1.21 -10.66 -25.41
C ALA A 496 0.27 -11.76 -25.91
N ASN A 497 0.39 -12.06 -27.20
CA ASN A 497 -0.24 -13.24 -27.80
C ASN A 497 0.78 -14.33 -28.02
N TYR A 498 0.36 -15.58 -27.88
CA TYR A 498 1.19 -16.72 -28.20
C TYR A 498 0.45 -17.71 -29.10
N ILE A 499 1.21 -18.41 -29.96
CA ILE A 499 0.71 -19.47 -30.84
C ILE A 499 1.75 -20.59 -30.85
N SER A 500 1.30 -21.84 -30.76
CA SER A 500 2.12 -23.03 -30.95
C SER A 500 1.83 -23.69 -32.28
N ASP A 501 2.88 -24.15 -32.95
CA ASP A 501 2.77 -25.04 -34.11
C ASP A 501 2.81 -26.52 -33.69
N GLY A 502 2.56 -27.44 -34.62
CA GLY A 502 2.56 -28.88 -34.34
C GLY A 502 1.25 -29.45 -33.78
N ILE A 503 0.24 -28.62 -33.48
CA ILE A 503 -1.09 -29.08 -33.03
C ILE A 503 -2.01 -29.33 -34.23
N THR A 504 -1.57 -30.21 -35.11
CA THR A 504 -2.51 -31.02 -35.90
C THR A 504 -2.61 -32.36 -35.17
N ASN A 505 -3.80 -32.84 -34.84
CA ASN A 505 -4.03 -34.21 -34.33
C ASN A 505 -3.71 -35.28 -35.41
N ILE A 506 -2.63 -35.10 -36.17
CA ILE A 506 -2.12 -35.99 -37.18
C ILE A 506 -0.67 -36.21 -36.79
N GLU A 507 -0.38 -37.38 -36.21
CA GLU A 507 1.00 -37.83 -36.03
C GLU A 507 1.69 -37.80 -37.40
N GLU A 508 2.70 -36.95 -37.57
CA GLU A 508 3.62 -37.06 -38.69
C GLU A 508 4.46 -38.34 -38.50
N GLN A 509 4.00 -39.44 -39.10
CA GLN A 509 4.88 -40.56 -39.33
C GLN A 509 5.92 -40.14 -40.38
N ASN A 510 7.12 -39.84 -39.90
CA ASN A 510 8.34 -39.75 -40.71
C ASN A 510 8.54 -41.05 -41.50
N ILE A 511 8.02 -41.11 -42.72
CA ILE A 511 8.35 -42.14 -43.71
C ILE A 511 9.04 -41.47 -44.89
N ASN A 512 10.32 -41.84 -45.08
CA ASN A 512 11.26 -41.39 -46.13
C ASN A 512 10.68 -41.45 -47.56
N TYR A 513 10.01 -40.39 -48.01
CA TYR A 513 9.78 -40.13 -49.44
C TYR A 513 10.14 -38.68 -49.75
N SER A 514 11.23 -38.45 -50.49
CA SER A 514 11.63 -37.11 -50.91
C SER A 514 10.93 -36.74 -52.22
N ILE A 515 9.73 -36.17 -52.12
CA ILE A 515 9.11 -35.43 -53.22
C ILE A 515 9.45 -33.95 -53.03
N ASN A 516 10.01 -33.32 -54.05
CA ASN A 516 10.38 -31.92 -54.07
C ASN A 516 9.63 -31.19 -55.19
N ILE A 517 9.08 -30.03 -54.87
CA ILE A 517 8.25 -29.20 -55.75
C ILE A 517 9.00 -27.88 -55.95
N SER A 518 9.38 -27.57 -57.18
CA SER A 518 10.14 -26.36 -57.47
C SER A 518 9.86 -25.80 -58.88
N PRO A 519 9.75 -24.47 -59.04
CA PRO A 519 9.72 -23.47 -57.98
C PRO A 519 8.37 -23.46 -57.24
N ASN A 520 8.40 -23.12 -55.95
CA ASN A 520 7.22 -22.84 -55.14
C ASN A 520 7.56 -21.66 -54.21
N PRO A 521 7.06 -20.43 -54.46
CA PRO A 521 5.99 -20.07 -55.39
C PRO A 521 6.27 -20.34 -56.88
N ALA A 522 5.26 -20.82 -57.60
CA ALA A 522 5.29 -21.22 -58.99
C ALA A 522 4.73 -20.14 -59.91
N GLY A 523 5.36 -19.93 -61.07
CA GLY A 523 4.80 -19.13 -62.16
C GLY A 523 3.77 -19.94 -62.94
N ASP A 524 3.94 -20.04 -64.25
CA ASP A 524 3.05 -20.81 -65.12
C ASP A 524 3.20 -22.34 -65.00
N PHE A 525 4.35 -22.77 -64.49
CA PHE A 525 4.71 -24.17 -64.34
C PHE A 525 5.48 -24.38 -63.03
N PHE A 526 5.40 -25.60 -62.51
CA PHE A 526 6.32 -26.12 -61.51
C PHE A 526 6.70 -27.55 -61.84
N GLN A 527 7.84 -27.99 -61.32
CA GLN A 527 8.32 -29.35 -61.51
C GLN A 527 8.19 -30.13 -60.21
N ILE A 528 7.74 -31.38 -60.33
CA ILE A 528 7.77 -32.37 -59.26
C ILE A 528 8.92 -33.31 -59.54
N THR A 529 9.83 -33.42 -58.58
CA THR A 529 10.99 -34.32 -58.62
C THR A 529 10.99 -35.23 -57.40
N GLY A 530 11.39 -36.50 -57.56
CA GLY A 530 11.51 -37.42 -56.45
C GLY A 530 11.96 -38.81 -56.86
N TYR A 531 12.26 -39.65 -55.87
CA TYR A 531 12.56 -41.07 -56.07
C TYR A 531 11.50 -41.93 -55.38
N LEU A 532 10.95 -42.87 -56.13
CA LEU A 532 9.92 -43.81 -55.72
C LEU A 532 10.51 -45.22 -55.69
N LEU A 533 10.22 -45.97 -54.63
CA LEU A 533 10.76 -47.32 -54.42
C LEU A 533 10.20 -48.36 -55.40
N GLU A 534 9.02 -48.11 -56.00
CA GLU A 534 8.40 -48.99 -56.97
C GLU A 534 7.86 -48.19 -58.17
N VAL A 535 7.86 -48.81 -59.34
CA VAL A 535 7.29 -48.23 -60.56
C VAL A 535 5.78 -48.44 -60.56
N LYS A 536 5.06 -47.57 -59.84
CA LYS A 536 3.60 -47.55 -59.79
C LYS A 536 3.07 -46.19 -60.22
N LYS A 537 1.81 -46.18 -60.65
CA LYS A 537 1.08 -44.99 -61.06
C LYS A 537 1.01 -43.98 -59.91
N VAL A 538 1.42 -42.75 -60.19
CA VAL A 538 1.30 -41.58 -59.30
C VAL A 538 0.13 -40.75 -59.78
N VAL A 539 -0.73 -40.30 -58.87
CA VAL A 539 -1.82 -39.36 -59.18
C VAL A 539 -1.52 -38.05 -58.49
N ILE A 540 -1.44 -36.98 -59.27
CA ILE A 540 -1.34 -35.62 -58.75
C ILE A 540 -2.71 -34.99 -58.84
N SER A 541 -3.14 -34.39 -57.74
CA SER A 541 -4.34 -33.57 -57.66
C SER A 541 -3.99 -32.19 -57.11
N ILE A 542 -4.59 -31.13 -57.61
CA ILE A 542 -4.52 -29.79 -57.02
C ILE A 542 -5.92 -29.42 -56.54
N PHE A 543 -6.00 -28.92 -55.31
CA PHE A 543 -7.22 -28.46 -54.68
C PHE A 543 -7.16 -26.96 -54.43
N ASP A 544 -8.30 -26.30 -54.60
CA ASP A 544 -8.47 -24.93 -54.10
C ASP A 544 -8.54 -24.89 -52.56
N ILE A 545 -8.50 -23.68 -51.99
CA ILE A 545 -8.58 -23.49 -50.52
C ILE A 545 -9.89 -23.97 -49.89
N THR A 546 -10.92 -24.24 -50.70
CA THR A 546 -12.20 -24.76 -50.23
C THR A 546 -12.28 -26.29 -50.32
N GLY A 547 -11.23 -26.94 -50.83
CA GLY A 547 -11.13 -28.38 -50.96
C GLY A 547 -11.70 -28.95 -52.26
N ASN A 548 -12.03 -28.12 -53.27
CA ASN A 548 -12.45 -28.64 -54.57
C ASN A 548 -11.23 -29.06 -55.40
N GLU A 549 -11.28 -30.25 -56.02
CA GLU A 549 -10.25 -30.70 -56.96
C GLU A 549 -10.39 -29.94 -58.29
N ILE A 550 -9.36 -29.16 -58.64
CA ILE A 550 -9.33 -28.29 -59.82
C ILE A 550 -8.37 -28.77 -60.90
N PHE A 551 -7.47 -29.70 -60.56
CA PHE A 551 -6.53 -30.32 -61.49
C PHE A 551 -6.29 -31.75 -61.05
N ILE A 552 -6.21 -32.66 -62.03
CA ILE A 552 -5.79 -34.04 -61.80
C ILE A 552 -4.94 -34.55 -62.96
N GLN A 553 -3.82 -35.19 -62.66
CA GLN A 553 -2.95 -35.79 -63.65
C GLN A 553 -2.38 -37.12 -63.16
N ASN A 554 -2.42 -38.11 -64.05
CA ASN A 554 -1.79 -39.40 -63.83
C ASN A 554 -0.38 -39.39 -64.42
N ILE A 555 0.61 -39.82 -63.64
CA ILE A 555 2.00 -39.99 -64.06
C ILE A 555 2.40 -41.45 -63.90
N GLU A 556 3.09 -41.97 -64.91
CA GLU A 556 3.82 -43.24 -64.84
C GLU A 556 5.32 -42.91 -64.78
N PRO A 557 5.97 -43.06 -63.61
CA PRO A 557 7.40 -42.78 -63.46
C PRO A 557 8.25 -43.78 -64.27
N GLU A 558 9.34 -43.32 -64.87
CA GLU A 558 10.32 -44.21 -65.51
C GLU A 558 11.40 -44.61 -64.49
N GLU A 559 11.64 -45.91 -64.34
CA GLU A 559 12.69 -46.47 -63.45
C GLU A 559 12.68 -45.92 -62.00
N GLY A 560 11.49 -45.62 -61.47
CA GLY A 560 11.34 -45.11 -60.09
C GLY A 560 11.73 -43.63 -59.92
N LYS A 561 12.11 -42.94 -61.00
CA LYS A 561 12.38 -41.50 -60.97
C LYS A 561 11.11 -40.73 -61.35
N LEU A 562 10.60 -39.93 -60.41
CA LEU A 562 9.54 -38.97 -60.69
C LEU A 562 10.18 -37.65 -61.13
N THR A 563 9.95 -37.24 -62.36
CA THR A 563 10.32 -35.91 -62.85
C THR A 563 9.25 -35.46 -63.83
N LYS A 564 8.44 -34.48 -63.45
CA LYS A 564 7.34 -34.00 -64.29
C LYS A 564 7.08 -32.52 -64.11
N ASP A 565 6.98 -31.82 -65.23
CA ASP A 565 6.50 -30.44 -65.28
C ASP A 565 4.96 -30.44 -65.28
N ILE A 566 4.39 -29.65 -64.38
CA ILE A 566 2.95 -29.44 -64.23
C ILE A 566 2.62 -28.03 -64.71
N ASP A 567 1.67 -27.94 -65.63
CA ASP A 567 1.18 -26.69 -66.22
C ASP A 567 -0.02 -26.17 -65.43
N ILE A 568 0.15 -25.01 -64.81
CA ILE A 568 -0.86 -24.34 -63.99
C ILE A 568 -1.24 -22.96 -64.53
N ARG A 569 -1.01 -22.71 -65.83
CA ARG A 569 -1.33 -21.42 -66.47
C ARG A 569 -2.80 -20.99 -66.36
N ASN A 570 -3.69 -21.96 -66.22
CA ASN A 570 -5.14 -21.72 -66.12
C ASN A 570 -5.61 -21.55 -64.67
N LEU A 571 -4.71 -21.62 -63.68
CA LEU A 571 -5.02 -21.33 -62.28
C LEU A 571 -4.85 -19.83 -62.01
N GLU A 572 -5.79 -19.27 -61.25
CA GLU A 572 -5.69 -17.90 -60.74
C GLU A 572 -4.52 -17.76 -59.73
N ILE A 573 -4.06 -16.54 -59.50
CA ILE A 573 -3.04 -16.24 -58.49
C ILE A 573 -3.60 -16.58 -57.11
N GLY A 574 -2.90 -17.40 -56.33
CA GLY A 574 -3.42 -17.84 -55.04
C GLY A 574 -2.72 -19.03 -54.39
N LEU A 575 -3.31 -19.46 -53.28
CA LEU A 575 -2.88 -20.62 -52.50
C LEU A 575 -3.68 -21.86 -52.92
N TYR A 576 -2.98 -22.98 -53.11
CA TYR A 576 -3.53 -24.28 -53.48
C TYR A 576 -2.89 -25.39 -52.64
N PHE A 577 -3.56 -26.55 -52.60
CA PHE A 577 -3.00 -27.76 -52.01
C PHE A 577 -2.69 -28.78 -53.11
N LEU A 578 -1.42 -29.18 -53.21
CA LEU A 578 -1.00 -30.24 -54.09
C LEU A 578 -1.05 -31.56 -53.33
N GLN A 579 -1.83 -32.52 -53.80
CA GLN A 579 -1.82 -33.90 -53.30
C GLN A 579 -1.13 -34.81 -54.31
N VAL A 580 -0.14 -35.57 -53.84
CA VAL A 580 0.54 -36.61 -54.61
C VAL A 580 0.21 -37.96 -54.00
N ASN A 581 -0.60 -38.74 -54.71
CA ASN A 581 -1.05 -40.07 -54.30
C ASN A 581 -0.17 -41.15 -54.93
N TYR A 582 0.41 -42.01 -54.09
CA TYR A 582 1.26 -43.14 -54.50
C TYR A 582 1.12 -44.30 -53.51
N ASN A 583 0.80 -45.50 -54.01
CA ASN A 583 0.77 -46.76 -53.23
C ASN A 583 0.00 -46.68 -51.90
N GLN A 584 -1.21 -46.11 -51.92
CA GLN A 584 -2.09 -45.85 -50.76
C GLN A 584 -1.61 -44.73 -49.80
N THR A 585 -0.46 -44.12 -50.08
CA THR A 585 0.02 -42.93 -49.37
C THR A 585 -0.40 -41.68 -50.13
N SER A 586 -0.80 -40.64 -49.38
CA SER A 586 -1.04 -39.29 -49.89
C SER A 586 0.00 -38.36 -49.28
N ILE A 587 0.75 -37.63 -50.10
CA ILE A 587 1.60 -36.52 -49.67
C ILE A 587 0.86 -35.24 -50.04
N ILE A 588 0.68 -34.33 -49.09
CA ILE A 588 0.00 -33.05 -49.32
C ILE A 588 1.01 -31.94 -49.07
N GLU A 589 1.16 -31.07 -50.05
CA GLU A 589 2.10 -29.96 -50.03
C GLU A 589 1.40 -28.65 -50.37
N LYS A 590 1.91 -27.56 -49.81
CA LYS A 590 1.43 -26.22 -50.12
C LYS A 590 1.92 -25.82 -51.51
N LEU A 591 1.06 -25.29 -52.38
CA LEU A 591 1.44 -24.73 -53.69
C LEU A 591 0.98 -23.27 -53.78
N ILE A 592 1.90 -22.35 -54.07
CA ILE A 592 1.60 -20.93 -54.26
C ILE A 592 1.74 -20.59 -55.75
N LYS A 593 0.68 -20.11 -56.40
CA LYS A 593 0.68 -19.60 -57.78
C LYS A 593 0.90 -18.08 -57.76
N LEU A 594 1.95 -17.61 -58.44
CA LEU A 594 2.25 -16.19 -58.68
C LEU A 594 1.52 -15.64 -59.90
#